data_AF-A0A3N2RPT5-F1
#
_entry.id   AF-A0A3N2RPT5-F1
#
_cell.length_a   1.000
_cell.length_b   1.000
_cell.length_c   1.000
_cell.angle_alpha   90.00
_cell.angle_beta   90.00
_cell.angle_gamma   90.00
#
_symmetry.space_group_name_H-M   'P 1'
#
loop_
_entity.id
_entity.type
_entity.pdbx_description
1 polymer ?
#
loop_
_entity_poly.entity_id
_entity_poly.type
_entity_poly.pdbx_seq_one_letter_code
_entity_poly.pdbx_strand_id
1 'polypeptide(L)'
;MGYRSEGCSFQYSPVDFCDERHLALIEDAIAKRKPDFAQRYILLSIPEWPDYHQDSVVAIEPAARKAYPLPIDAYSGPGGESGEPAAKGKLTYALDSDRVCIEGAILAYKVVKDGTFCFVLKDGRFSGYKTAYME
;
A
#
# COMPACT_ATOMS: atom_id res chain seq x y z
N MET A 1 -22.25 12.78 7.55
CA MET A 1 -20.91 12.17 7.56
C MET A 1 -20.69 11.47 6.22
N GLY A 2 -19.89 12.04 5.32
CA GLY A 2 -19.62 11.42 4.02
C GLY A 2 -18.37 10.55 4.07
N TYR A 3 -18.51 9.27 4.39
CA TYR A 3 -17.48 8.29 4.05
C TYR A 3 -17.59 8.04 2.55
N ARG A 4 -16.62 8.57 1.82
CA ARG A 4 -16.56 8.57 0.36
C ARG A 4 -16.16 7.17 -0.07
N SER A 5 -17.17 6.33 -0.31
CA SER A 5 -17.11 4.93 -0.76
C SER A 5 -16.57 4.73 -2.18
N GLU A 6 -15.77 5.66 -2.70
CA GLU A 6 -15.15 5.56 -4.02
C GLU A 6 -13.64 5.38 -3.83
N GLY A 7 -13.12 4.18 -4.10
CA GLY A 7 -11.67 3.90 -4.14
C GLY A 7 -11.06 3.29 -2.87
N CYS A 8 -11.87 2.78 -1.95
CA CYS A 8 -11.41 2.13 -0.72
C CYS A 8 -10.97 0.68 -0.89
N SER A 9 -11.37 0.00 -1.95
CA SER A 9 -10.97 -1.38 -2.22
C SER A 9 -10.90 -1.57 -3.73
N PHE A 10 -9.97 -2.41 -4.18
CA PHE A 10 -9.91 -2.79 -5.59
C PHE A 10 -10.91 -3.91 -5.85
N GLN A 11 -11.49 -3.90 -7.05
CA GLN A 11 -12.37 -4.99 -7.46
C GLN A 11 -11.59 -6.31 -7.38
N TYR A 12 -12.14 -7.30 -6.65
CA TYR A 12 -11.55 -8.61 -6.43
C TYR A 12 -10.28 -8.66 -5.56
N SER A 13 -9.87 -7.55 -4.93
CA SER A 13 -8.87 -7.61 -3.86
C SER A 13 -9.49 -8.20 -2.59
N PRO A 14 -8.78 -9.09 -1.88
CA PRO A 14 -9.21 -9.57 -0.56
C PRO A 14 -9.07 -8.52 0.54
N VAL A 15 -8.42 -7.38 0.28
CA VAL A 15 -8.19 -6.32 1.28
C VAL A 15 -9.24 -5.23 1.15
N ASP A 16 -9.97 -4.98 2.26
CA ASP A 16 -10.92 -3.88 2.38
C ASP A 16 -10.35 -2.75 3.25
N PHE A 17 -9.77 -1.73 2.62
CA PHE A 17 -9.20 -0.59 3.34
C PHE A 17 -10.25 0.31 3.99
N CYS A 18 -11.54 0.03 3.77
CA CYS A 18 -12.68 0.72 4.38
C CYS A 18 -13.27 -0.04 5.59
N ASP A 19 -12.73 -1.20 5.97
CA ASP A 19 -13.19 -1.90 7.18
C ASP A 19 -12.82 -1.12 8.46
N GLU A 20 -13.43 -1.48 9.59
CA GLU A 20 -13.21 -0.78 10.86
C GLU A 20 -11.73 -0.82 11.32
N ARG A 21 -11.02 -1.91 11.01
CA ARG A 21 -9.62 -2.12 11.39
C ARG A 21 -8.70 -1.16 10.64
N HIS A 22 -8.81 -1.10 9.32
CA HIS A 22 -7.99 -0.24 8.47
C HIS A 22 -8.31 1.23 8.71
N LEU A 23 -9.59 1.58 8.85
CA LEU A 23 -9.99 2.95 9.17
C LEU A 23 -9.39 3.41 10.51
N ALA A 24 -9.40 2.57 11.55
CA ALA A 24 -8.78 2.91 12.83
C ALA A 24 -7.27 3.15 12.70
N LEU A 25 -6.55 2.34 11.91
CA LEU A 25 -5.12 2.51 11.67
C LEU A 25 -4.80 3.77 10.85
N ILE A 26 -5.63 4.08 9.86
CA ILE A 26 -5.50 5.30 9.04
C ILE A 26 -5.74 6.54 9.92
N GLU A 27 -6.78 6.54 10.74
CA GLU A 27 -7.08 7.64 11.66
C GLU A 27 -5.98 7.83 12.71
N ASP A 28 -5.45 6.74 13.26
CA ASP A 28 -4.32 6.79 14.19
C ASP A 28 -3.07 7.39 13.53
N ALA A 29 -2.79 7.01 12.27
CA ALA A 29 -1.70 7.58 11.49
C ALA A 29 -1.90 9.08 11.23
N ILE A 30 -3.12 9.52 10.90
CA ILE A 30 -3.45 10.95 10.72
C ILE A 30 -3.22 11.74 12.01
N ALA A 31 -3.58 11.17 13.17
CA ALA A 31 -3.45 11.83 14.45
C ALA A 31 -1.99 11.95 14.94
N LYS A 32 -1.14 10.97 14.63
CA LYS A 32 0.20 10.85 15.22
C LYS A 32 1.35 11.17 14.27
N ARG A 33 1.18 10.98 12.96
CA ARG A 33 2.27 11.09 11.98
C ARG A 33 2.20 12.40 11.20
N LYS A 34 3.37 12.89 10.81
CA LYS A 34 3.50 13.99 9.84
C LYS A 34 3.74 13.39 8.44
N PRO A 35 3.39 14.11 7.36
CA PRO A 35 3.72 13.68 6.01
C PRO A 35 5.19 13.29 5.88
N ASP A 36 5.43 12.13 5.29
CA ASP A 36 6.75 11.54 5.03
C ASP A 36 6.93 11.08 3.58
N PHE A 37 5.95 11.38 2.72
CA PHE A 37 5.94 11.07 1.30
C PHE A 37 5.36 12.20 0.47
N ALA A 38 6.04 12.56 -0.62
CA ALA A 38 5.64 13.61 -1.56
C ALA A 38 5.17 14.92 -0.90
N GLN A 39 5.78 15.27 0.24
CA GLN A 39 5.51 16.43 1.11
C GLN A 39 4.10 16.56 1.70
N ARG A 40 3.15 15.75 1.22
CA ARG A 40 1.72 15.87 1.51
C ARG A 40 1.12 14.61 2.11
N TYR A 41 1.73 13.45 1.89
CA TYR A 41 1.16 12.16 2.23
C TYR A 41 1.95 11.46 3.33
N ILE A 42 1.27 10.57 4.04
CA ILE A 42 1.87 9.61 4.98
C ILE A 42 1.82 8.24 4.30
N LEU A 43 2.96 7.56 4.17
CA LEU A 43 2.99 6.17 3.71
C LEU A 43 2.84 5.23 4.91
N LEU A 44 1.76 4.45 4.90
CA LEU A 44 1.44 3.51 5.95
C LEU A 44 1.40 2.08 5.41
N SER A 45 2.30 1.24 5.90
CA SER A 45 2.22 -0.20 5.74
C SER A 45 1.29 -0.78 6.82
N ILE A 46 0.34 -1.61 6.40
CA ILE A 46 -0.63 -2.25 7.28
C ILE A 46 -0.40 -3.77 7.22
N PRO A 47 -0.17 -4.45 8.35
CA PRO A 47 -0.03 -5.91 8.34
C PRO A 47 -1.36 -6.59 7.95
N GLU A 48 -1.35 -7.37 6.88
CA GLU A 48 -2.52 -8.15 6.43
C GLU A 48 -2.43 -9.60 6.89
N TRP A 49 -1.30 -10.25 6.58
CA TRP A 49 -1.04 -11.63 6.96
C TRP A 49 0.34 -11.76 7.59
N PRO A 50 0.44 -11.62 8.93
CA PRO A 50 1.71 -11.64 9.64
C PRO A 50 2.49 -12.95 9.47
N ASP A 51 1.79 -14.09 9.38
CA ASP A 51 2.40 -15.42 9.20
C ASP A 51 3.16 -15.55 7.87
N TYR A 52 2.79 -14.74 6.88
CA TYR A 52 3.43 -14.69 5.55
C TYR A 52 4.23 -13.40 5.35
N HIS A 53 4.49 -12.62 6.40
CA HIS A 53 5.20 -11.34 6.32
C HIS A 53 4.62 -10.37 5.27
N GLN A 54 3.30 -10.45 5.04
CA GLN A 54 2.60 -9.67 4.03
C GLN A 54 1.95 -8.44 4.65
N ASP A 55 2.34 -7.29 4.12
CA ASP A 55 1.79 -5.99 4.48
C ASP A 55 1.12 -5.37 3.24
N SER A 56 -0.03 -4.72 3.39
CA SER A 56 -0.58 -3.80 2.40
C SER A 56 0.02 -2.42 2.61
N VAL A 57 -0.15 -1.50 1.65
CA VAL A 57 0.35 -0.13 1.81
C VAL A 57 -0.61 0.89 1.23
N VAL A 58 -0.81 1.96 1.98
CA VAL A 58 -1.67 3.09 1.62
C VAL A 58 -0.91 4.41 1.73
N ALA A 59 -1.17 5.32 0.80
CA ALA A 59 -0.80 6.72 0.94
C ALA A 59 -1.96 7.52 1.52
N ILE A 60 -1.74 8.15 2.66
CA ILE A 60 -2.77 8.89 3.37
C ILE A 60 -2.53 10.38 3.17
N GLU A 61 -3.54 11.10 2.71
CA GLU A 61 -3.57 12.55 2.72
C GLU A 61 -4.26 13.04 4.01
N PRO A 62 -3.52 13.45 5.05
CA PRO A 62 -4.10 13.82 6.34
C PRO A 62 -5.00 15.07 6.25
N ALA A 63 -4.67 16.03 5.40
CA ALA A 63 -5.45 17.25 5.21
C ALA A 63 -6.85 16.98 4.64
N ALA A 64 -6.95 16.02 3.70
CA ALA A 64 -8.22 15.61 3.10
C ALA A 64 -8.88 14.44 3.84
N ARG A 65 -8.18 13.81 4.80
CA ARG A 65 -8.57 12.57 5.48
C ARG A 65 -8.94 11.48 4.47
N LYS A 66 -8.09 11.30 3.46
CA LYS A 66 -8.25 10.31 2.38
C LYS A 66 -7.09 9.36 2.35
N ALA A 67 -7.35 8.09 2.06
CA ALA A 67 -6.33 7.09 1.79
C ALA A 67 -6.40 6.65 0.33
N TYR A 68 -5.23 6.39 -0.24
CA TYR A 68 -5.03 5.93 -1.60
C TYR A 68 -4.27 4.61 -1.50
N PRO A 69 -4.93 3.46 -1.69
CA PRO A 69 -4.24 2.19 -1.62
C PRO A 69 -3.31 2.03 -2.82
N LEU A 70 -2.13 1.44 -2.60
CA LEU A 70 -1.28 1.02 -3.70
C LEU A 70 -2.00 -0.10 -4.48
N PRO A 71 -1.85 -0.19 -5.82
CA PRO A 71 -2.59 -1.14 -6.64
C PRO A 71 -1.99 -2.55 -6.55
N ILE A 72 -1.89 -3.10 -5.34
CA ILE A 72 -1.48 -4.47 -5.00
C ILE A 72 -2.35 -4.92 -3.81
N ASP A 73 -2.42 -6.23 -3.58
CA ASP A 73 -3.07 -6.78 -2.38
C ASP A 73 -2.13 -6.67 -1.17
N ALA A 74 -0.88 -7.10 -1.35
CA ALA A 74 0.15 -7.03 -0.32
C ALA A 74 1.55 -7.09 -0.94
N TYR A 75 2.55 -6.78 -0.12
CA TYR A 75 3.96 -6.99 -0.42
C TYR A 75 4.66 -7.70 0.73
N SER A 76 5.73 -8.42 0.40
CA SER A 76 6.57 -9.16 1.34
C SER A 76 8.02 -9.13 0.89
N GLY A 77 8.91 -9.79 1.63
CA GLY A 77 10.27 -10.09 1.16
C GLY A 77 10.22 -10.99 -0.07
N PRO A 78 11.36 -11.19 -0.74
CA PRO A 78 11.43 -12.13 -1.86
C PRO A 78 11.01 -13.53 -1.42
N GLY A 79 10.37 -14.29 -2.31
CA GLY A 79 10.03 -15.68 -2.07
C GLY A 79 11.27 -16.54 -1.76
N GLY A 80 11.18 -17.37 -0.72
CA GLY A 80 12.17 -18.39 -0.41
C GLY A 80 12.06 -19.61 -1.33
N GLU A 81 12.86 -20.65 -1.08
CA GLU A 81 12.86 -21.89 -1.88
C GLU A 81 11.50 -22.62 -1.89
N SER A 82 10.66 -22.42 -0.87
CA SER A 82 9.29 -22.94 -0.80
C SER A 82 8.25 -22.09 -1.55
N GLY A 83 8.65 -20.94 -2.09
CA GLY A 83 7.75 -19.93 -2.65
C GLY A 83 7.13 -19.00 -1.61
N GLU A 84 7.37 -19.23 -0.31
CA GLU A 84 6.91 -18.37 0.78
C GLU A 84 7.99 -17.36 1.18
N PRO A 85 7.64 -16.09 1.41
CA PRO A 85 8.59 -15.07 1.83
C PRO A 85 9.05 -15.33 3.27
N ALA A 86 10.36 -15.36 3.50
CA ALA A 86 10.94 -15.57 4.84
C ALA A 86 11.12 -14.26 5.64
N ALA A 87 10.75 -13.12 5.07
CA ALA A 87 10.96 -11.80 5.64
C ALA A 87 9.96 -10.78 5.10
N LYS A 88 9.90 -9.61 5.75
CA LYS A 88 9.16 -8.44 5.25
C LYS A 88 9.83 -7.83 4.03
N GLY A 89 9.02 -7.24 3.16
CA GLY A 89 9.53 -6.50 2.01
C GLY A 89 10.08 -5.15 2.43
N LYS A 90 10.98 -4.61 1.62
CA LYS A 90 11.55 -3.29 1.87
C LYS A 90 10.80 -2.24 1.06
N LEU A 91 10.19 -1.30 1.78
CA LEU A 91 9.52 -0.14 1.20
C LEU A 91 10.46 1.06 1.23
N THR A 92 10.80 1.59 0.06
CA THR A 92 11.69 2.74 -0.09
C THR A 92 10.89 3.92 -0.65
N TYR A 93 10.82 5.00 0.13
CA TYR A 93 10.15 6.26 -0.21
C TYR A 93 10.83 7.43 0.50
N ALA A 94 10.51 8.66 0.10
CA ALA A 94 11.09 9.86 0.69
C ALA A 94 10.10 11.02 0.74
N LEU A 95 10.34 11.96 1.65
CA LEU A 95 9.52 13.15 1.85
C LEU A 95 9.45 14.01 0.59
N ASP A 96 10.54 14.13 -0.16
CA ASP A 96 10.70 14.97 -1.34
C ASP A 96 10.51 14.22 -2.67
N SER A 97 10.00 12.99 -2.61
CA SER A 97 9.75 12.13 -3.77
C SER A 97 8.28 11.72 -3.85
N ASP A 98 7.70 11.73 -5.05
CA ASP A 98 6.38 11.17 -5.36
C ASP A 98 6.43 9.69 -5.75
N ARG A 99 7.63 9.08 -5.65
CA ARG A 99 7.91 7.69 -5.99
C ARG A 99 8.13 6.84 -4.75
N VAL A 100 7.44 5.71 -4.70
CA VAL A 100 7.61 4.63 -3.73
C VAL A 100 8.04 3.36 -4.47
N CYS A 101 9.00 2.63 -3.91
CA CYS A 101 9.47 1.37 -4.46
C CYS A 101 9.39 0.26 -3.41
N ILE A 102 9.02 -0.93 -3.86
CA ILE A 102 9.01 -2.17 -3.09
C ILE A 102 10.13 -3.04 -3.63
N GLU A 103 11.06 -3.44 -2.77
CA GLU A 103 12.06 -4.47 -3.03
C GLU A 103 11.63 -5.74 -2.30
N GLY A 104 11.33 -6.81 -3.04
CA GLY A 104 10.80 -8.06 -2.51
C GLY A 104 9.77 -8.70 -3.45
N ALA A 105 8.69 -9.24 -2.88
CA ALA A 105 7.57 -9.78 -3.64
C ALA A 105 6.34 -8.88 -3.54
N ILE A 106 5.54 -8.81 -4.60
CA ILE A 106 4.18 -8.24 -4.56
C ILE A 106 3.17 -9.33 -4.89
N LEU A 107 2.04 -9.30 -4.20
CA LEU A 107 0.82 -10.03 -4.54
C LEU A 107 -0.17 -9.05 -5.16
N ALA A 108 -0.62 -9.34 -6.38
CA ALA A 108 -1.73 -8.61 -7.00
C ALA A 108 -2.59 -9.59 -7.78
N TYR A 109 -3.87 -9.69 -7.44
CA TYR A 109 -4.85 -10.55 -8.10
C TYR A 109 -4.35 -11.98 -8.30
N LYS A 110 -4.02 -12.67 -7.19
CA LYS A 110 -3.53 -14.07 -7.17
C LYS A 110 -2.17 -14.30 -7.85
N VAL A 111 -1.50 -13.25 -8.32
CA VAL A 111 -0.16 -13.35 -8.91
C VAL A 111 0.85 -12.82 -7.91
N VAL A 112 1.81 -13.67 -7.54
CA VAL A 112 3.00 -13.28 -6.78
C VAL A 112 4.16 -13.06 -7.73
N LYS A 113 4.91 -11.98 -7.54
CA LYS A 113 6.10 -11.70 -8.34
C LYS A 113 7.19 -11.05 -7.51
N ASP A 114 8.41 -11.57 -7.65
CA ASP A 114 9.61 -10.99 -7.07
C ASP A 114 10.23 -9.92 -7.95
N GLY A 115 10.88 -8.94 -7.33
CA GLY A 115 11.67 -7.93 -8.00
C GLY A 115 11.66 -6.58 -7.29
N THR A 116 11.81 -5.53 -8.09
CA THR A 116 11.71 -4.14 -7.63
C THR A 116 10.56 -3.46 -8.35
N PHE A 117 9.54 -3.06 -7.61
CA PHE A 117 8.30 -2.50 -8.13
C PHE A 117 8.17 -1.06 -7.68
N CYS A 118 8.13 -0.13 -8.62
CA CYS A 118 8.04 1.29 -8.29
C CYS A 118 6.73 1.89 -8.81
N PHE A 119 6.12 2.69 -7.95
CA PHE A 119 4.88 3.40 -8.18
C PHE A 119 5.08 4.89 -7.94
N VAL A 120 4.35 5.71 -8.69
CA VAL A 120 4.36 7.17 -8.59
C VAL A 120 2.95 7.64 -8.29
N LEU A 121 2.78 8.42 -7.21
CA LEU A 121 1.50 8.98 -6.82
C LEU A 121 1.33 10.39 -7.39
N LYS A 122 0.34 10.59 -8.25
CA LYS A 122 -0.04 11.91 -8.76
C LYS A 122 -1.54 12.10 -8.64
N ASP A 123 -1.95 13.20 -8.01
CA ASP A 123 -3.35 13.57 -7.84
C ASP A 123 -4.24 12.47 -7.25
N GLY A 124 -3.69 11.69 -6.31
CA GLY A 124 -4.39 10.58 -5.67
C GLY A 124 -4.50 9.31 -6.52
N ARG A 125 -3.77 9.23 -7.64
CA ARG A 125 -3.71 8.02 -8.48
C ARG A 125 -2.28 7.51 -8.58
N PHE A 126 -2.10 6.21 -8.32
CA PHE A 126 -0.84 5.54 -8.57
C PHE A 126 -0.66 5.23 -10.06
N SER A 127 0.58 5.38 -10.52
CA SER A 127 1.08 5.02 -11.85
C SER A 127 2.43 4.31 -11.71
N GLY A 128 3.04 3.83 -12.80
CA GLY A 128 4.32 3.12 -12.74
C GLY A 128 4.18 1.64 -13.09
N TYR A 129 4.69 0.76 -12.24
CA TYR A 129 4.61 -0.69 -12.45
C TYR A 129 3.15 -1.12 -12.64
N LYS A 130 2.87 -1.85 -13.72
CA LYS A 130 1.51 -2.27 -14.08
C LYS A 130 1.10 -3.51 -13.33
N THR A 131 -0.03 -3.41 -12.62
CA THR A 131 -0.70 -4.53 -11.94
C THR A 131 -2.09 -4.73 -12.53
N ALA A 132 -2.74 -5.83 -12.13
CA ALA A 132 -4.11 -6.15 -12.54
C ALA A 132 -5.16 -5.09 -12.12
N TYR A 133 -4.82 -4.18 -11.20
CA TYR A 133 -5.73 -3.15 -10.70
C TYR A 133 -5.58 -1.80 -11.41
N MET A 134 -4.71 -1.70 -12.43
CA MET A 134 -4.34 -0.44 -13.09
C MET A 134 -4.78 -0.33 -14.55
N GLU A 135 -5.89 -0.98 -14.89
CA GLU A 135 -6.55 -0.87 -16.21
C GLU A 135 -7.10 0.54 -16.47
#